data_AF-A0A7R9YJT5-F1
#
_entry.id   AF-A0A7R9YJT5-F1
#
_cell.length_a   1.000
_cell.length_b   1.000
_cell.length_c   1.000
_cell.angle_alpha   90.00
_cell.angle_beta   90.00
_cell.angle_gamma   90.00
#
_symmetry.space_group_name_H-M   'P 1'
#
loop_
_entity.id
_entity.type
_entity.pdbx_description
1 polymer ?
#
loop_
_entity_poly.entity_id
_entity_poly.type
_entity_poly.pdbx_seq_one_letter_code
_entity_poly.pdbx_strand_id
1 'polypeptide(L)'
;ELLEKLGEGATCKVKRCVCTRTGAQYALKIVNKSRLKKRRHYVLREKRHQTEYDNVLREIAVMRTLRHRHVVRLHEVFDDEERDRLYMLLDLMPGGQLAPSQQRIT
;
A
#
# COMPACT_ATOMS: atom_id res chain seq x y z
N GLU A 1 -5.58 -10.58 13.87
CA GLU A 1 -5.68 -11.80 13.04
C GLU A 1 -5.69 -11.43 11.56
N LEU A 2 -4.99 -12.19 10.73
CA LEU A 2 -4.91 -11.99 9.29
C LEU A 2 -5.86 -12.97 8.59
N LEU A 3 -6.66 -12.48 7.66
CA LEU A 3 -7.75 -13.24 7.04
C LEU A 3 -7.51 -13.37 5.53
N GLU A 4 -8.58 -13.41 4.73
CA GLU A 4 -8.53 -13.66 3.30
C GLU A 4 -7.84 -12.55 2.50
N LYS A 5 -7.45 -12.91 1.28
CA LYS A 5 -6.86 -11.98 0.30
C LYS A 5 -7.97 -11.15 -0.32
N LEU A 6 -7.85 -9.82 -0.22
CA LEU A 6 -8.74 -8.85 -0.84
C LEU A 6 -8.29 -8.47 -2.25
N GLY A 7 -6.97 -8.48 -2.49
CA GLY A 7 -6.41 -8.12 -3.78
C GLY A 7 -4.93 -8.46 -3.92
N GLU A 8 -4.46 -8.52 -5.15
CA GLU A 8 -3.07 -8.78 -5.50
C GLU A 8 -2.69 -7.96 -6.72
N GLY A 9 -1.63 -7.17 -6.59
CA GLY A 9 -1.00 -6.46 -7.69
C GLY A 9 0.40 -7.02 -7.97
N ALA A 10 1.07 -6.43 -8.94
CA ALA A 10 2.40 -6.88 -9.35
C ALA A 10 3.43 -6.92 -8.21
N THR A 11 3.35 -5.98 -7.25
CA THR A 11 4.36 -5.74 -6.20
C THR A 11 3.78 -5.76 -4.78
N CYS A 12 2.46 -5.91 -4.64
CA CYS A 12 1.80 -5.88 -3.34
C CYS A 12 0.63 -6.87 -3.26
N LYS A 13 0.30 -7.25 -2.03
CA LYS A 13 -0.89 -8.05 -1.69
C LYS A 13 -1.68 -7.30 -0.64
N VAL A 14 -3.01 -7.37 -0.72
CA VAL A 14 -3.90 -6.80 0.29
C VAL A 14 -4.69 -7.92 0.92
N LYS A 15 -4.69 -7.97 2.25
CA LYS A 15 -5.45 -8.95 3.03
C LYS A 15 -6.35 -8.24 4.02
N ARG A 16 -7.51 -8.83 4.32
CA ARG A 16 -8.33 -8.37 5.45
C ARG A 16 -7.64 -8.77 6.74
N CYS A 17 -7.72 -7.92 7.76
CA CYS A 17 -7.29 -8.27 9.10
C CYS A 17 -8.25 -7.71 10.14
N VAL A 18 -8.23 -8.30 11.32
CA VAL A 18 -9.06 -7.91 12.46
C VAL A 18 -8.17 -7.66 13.66
N CYS A 19 -8.38 -6.54 14.33
CA CYS A 19 -7.76 -6.27 15.62
C CYS A 19 -8.35 -7.22 16.66
N THR A 20 -7.53 -8.12 17.23
CA THR A 20 -7.99 -9.13 18.20
C THR A 20 -8.52 -8.52 19.50
N ARG A 21 -8.06 -7.31 19.84
CA ARG A 21 -8.50 -6.60 21.04
C ARG A 21 -9.84 -5.87 20.88
N THR A 22 -10.14 -5.38 19.69
CA THR A 22 -11.29 -4.47 19.46
C THR A 22 -12.34 -5.03 18.50
N GLY A 23 -12.03 -6.09 17.75
CA GLY A 23 -12.89 -6.60 16.69
C GLY A 23 -12.94 -5.72 15.43
N ALA A 24 -12.27 -4.56 15.43
CA ALA A 24 -12.25 -3.64 14.29
C ALA A 24 -11.54 -4.28 13.08
N GLN A 25 -12.13 -4.11 11.90
CA GLN A 25 -11.64 -4.68 10.64
C GLN A 25 -10.83 -3.65 9.84
N TYR A 26 -9.77 -4.13 9.19
CA TYR A 26 -8.84 -3.32 8.41
C TYR A 26 -8.40 -4.04 7.14
N ALA A 27 -7.79 -3.28 6.23
CA ALA A 27 -7.04 -3.82 5.11
C ALA A 27 -5.54 -3.68 5.39
N LEU A 28 -4.81 -4.79 5.29
CA LEU A 28 -3.35 -4.82 5.41
C LEU A 28 -2.73 -4.91 4.01
N LYS A 29 -2.14 -3.81 3.54
CA LYS A 29 -1.37 -3.78 2.29
C LYS A 29 0.07 -4.20 2.60
N ILE A 30 0.53 -5.25 1.94
CA ILE A 30 1.84 -5.89 2.11
C ILE A 30 2.64 -5.64 0.84
N VAL A 31 3.75 -4.92 0.97
CA VAL A 31 4.59 -4.46 -0.14
C VAL A 31 5.95 -5.16 -0.06
N ASN A 32 6.46 -5.65 -1.19
CA ASN A 32 7.82 -6.21 -1.24
C ASN A 32 8.84 -5.10 -1.59
N LYS A 33 9.79 -4.83 -0.69
CA LYS A 33 10.69 -3.67 -0.81
C LYS A 33 11.71 -3.88 -1.92
N SER A 34 12.37 -5.03 -2.00
CA SER A 34 13.40 -5.30 -3.01
C SER A 34 12.86 -5.24 -4.44
N ARG A 35 11.65 -5.75 -4.70
CA ARG A 35 11.00 -5.70 -6.03
C ARG A 35 10.72 -4.26 -6.47
N LEU A 36 10.39 -3.37 -5.53
CA LEU A 36 10.20 -1.95 -5.83
C LEU A 36 11.51 -1.19 -5.99
N LYS A 37 12.52 -1.45 -5.15
CA LYS A 37 13.85 -0.82 -5.24
C LYS A 37 14.57 -1.12 -6.58
N LYS A 38 14.25 -2.26 -7.20
CA LYS A 38 14.77 -2.67 -8.53
C LYS A 38 14.08 -1.95 -9.70
N ARG A 39 12.86 -1.45 -9.53
CA ARG A 39 12.12 -0.73 -10.58
C ARG A 39 12.47 0.75 -10.48
N ARG A 40 13.28 1.24 -11.42
CA ARG A 40 13.79 2.61 -11.45
C ARG A 40 13.36 3.31 -12.73
N HIS A 41 13.02 4.58 -12.63
CA HIS A 41 12.75 5.45 -13.77
C HIS A 41 13.45 6.79 -13.56
N TYR A 42 13.84 7.46 -14.65
CA TYR A 42 14.45 8.78 -14.57
C TYR A 42 13.36 9.84 -14.48
N VAL A 43 13.39 10.67 -13.45
CA VAL A 43 12.43 11.76 -13.24
C VAL A 43 13.06 13.06 -13.77
N LEU A 44 12.62 13.51 -14.95
CA LEU A 44 13.15 14.70 -15.63
C LEU A 44 13.17 15.94 -14.73
N ARG A 45 12.08 16.18 -13.99
CA ARG A 45 11.94 17.35 -13.10
C ARG A 45 12.96 17.35 -11.96
N GLU A 46 13.32 16.18 -11.44
CA GLU A 46 14.26 16.03 -10.33
C GLU A 46 15.69 15.73 -10.81
N LYS A 47 15.89 15.59 -12.13
CA LYS A 47 17.15 15.22 -12.79
C LYS A 47 17.87 14.02 -12.15
N ARG A 48 17.10 13.05 -11.62
CA ARG A 48 17.62 11.87 -10.91
C ARG A 48 16.79 10.62 -11.19
N HIS A 49 17.39 9.46 -10.93
CA HIS A 49 16.65 8.20 -10.90
C HIS A 49 15.83 8.09 -9.61
N GLN A 50 14.57 7.75 -9.74
CA GLN A 50 13.66 7.44 -8.65
C GLN A 50 13.22 5.98 -8.74
N THR A 51 13.09 5.31 -7.60
CA THR A 51 12.58 3.94 -7.51
C THR A 51 11.09 3.94 -7.22
N GLU A 52 10.40 2.86 -7.58
CA GLU A 52 9.00 2.69 -7.16
C GLU A 52 8.86 2.57 -5.63
N TYR A 53 9.95 2.23 -4.92
CA TYR A 53 9.95 2.23 -3.45
C TYR A 53 9.88 3.67 -2.90
N ASP A 54 10.58 4.61 -3.53
CA ASP A 54 10.53 6.03 -3.15
C ASP A 54 9.13 6.61 -3.36
N ASN A 55 8.42 6.17 -4.41
CA ASN A 55 7.02 6.52 -4.63
C ASN A 55 6.14 6.04 -3.48
N VAL A 56 6.30 4.79 -3.02
CA VAL A 56 5.57 4.27 -1.87
C VAL A 56 5.85 5.07 -0.59
N LEU A 57 7.11 5.45 -0.34
CA LEU A 57 7.45 6.28 0.82
C LEU A 57 6.81 7.68 0.74
N ARG A 58 6.76 8.27 -0.46
CA ARG A 58 6.06 9.54 -0.71
C ARG A 58 4.55 9.41 -0.49
N GLU A 59 3.92 8.35 -0.99
CA GLU A 59 2.51 8.06 -0.74
C GLU A 59 2.22 7.95 0.77
N ILE A 60 3.05 7.21 1.52
CA ILE A 60 2.93 7.10 2.98
C ILE A 60 3.01 8.47 3.65
N ALA A 61 3.96 9.32 3.25
CA ALA A 61 4.12 10.66 3.82
C ALA A 61 2.85 11.50 3.62
N VAL A 62 2.25 11.46 2.43
CA VAL A 62 0.98 12.14 2.15
C VAL A 62 -0.15 11.55 3.00
N MET A 63 -0.32 10.22 2.99
CA MET A 63 -1.40 9.54 3.70
C MET A 63 -1.37 9.77 5.22
N ARG A 64 -0.18 9.94 5.82
CA ARG A 64 -0.04 10.27 7.26
C ARG A 64 -0.71 11.60 7.63
N THR A 65 -0.78 12.55 6.71
CA THR A 65 -1.38 13.87 6.93
C THR A 65 -2.87 13.92 6.64
N LEU A 66 -3.40 12.95 5.89
CA LEU A 66 -4.80 12.93 5.46
C LEU A 66 -5.69 12.31 6.53
N ARG A 67 -6.67 13.08 7.00
CA ARG A 67 -7.72 12.63 7.94
C ARG A 67 -9.06 13.21 7.50
N HIS A 68 -9.80 12.43 6.70
CA HIS A 68 -11.11 12.86 6.19
C HIS A 68 -12.02 11.66 5.96
N ARG A 69 -13.32 11.82 6.23
CA ARG A 69 -14.32 10.73 6.16
C ARG A 69 -14.41 10.01 4.81
N HIS A 70 -14.01 10.69 3.73
CA HIS A 70 -14.10 10.18 2.35
C HIS A 70 -12.73 9.84 1.76
N VAL A 71 -11.69 9.80 2.59
CA VAL A 71 -10.32 9.45 2.18
C VAL A 71 -9.86 8.30 3.06
N VAL A 72 -9.37 7.23 2.43
CA VAL A 72 -8.84 6.07 3.16
C VAL A 72 -7.72 6.52 4.09
N ARG A 73 -7.87 6.19 5.37
CA ARG A 73 -6.89 6.51 6.39
C ARG A 73 -5.77 5.46 6.43
N LEU A 74 -4.55 5.95 6.60
CA LEU A 74 -3.41 5.15 7.05
C LEU A 74 -3.36 5.19 8.58
N HIS A 75 -3.54 4.02 9.20
CA HIS A 75 -3.49 3.88 10.65
C HIS A 75 -2.06 3.70 11.14
N GLU A 76 -1.36 2.70 10.58
CA GLU A 76 0.00 2.36 10.98
C GLU A 76 0.82 1.83 9.80
N VAL A 77 2.15 1.93 9.92
CA VAL A 77 3.11 1.36 8.98
C VAL A 77 4.11 0.53 9.78
N PHE A 78 4.30 -0.72 9.38
CA PHE A 78 5.31 -1.60 9.95
C PHE A 78 6.36 -1.92 8.89
N ASP A 79 7.61 -1.61 9.18
CA ASP A 79 8.74 -1.93 8.31
C ASP A 79 9.46 -3.17 8.85
N ASP A 80 9.40 -4.27 8.10
CA ASP A 80 10.03 -5.54 8.44
C ASP A 80 11.25 -5.71 7.52
N GLU A 81 12.43 -5.39 8.05
CA GLU A 81 13.70 -5.51 7.34
C GLU A 81 14.07 -6.95 7.04
N GLU A 82 13.87 -7.86 8.00
CA GLU A 82 14.22 -9.28 7.87
C GLU A 82 13.44 -9.96 6.75
N ARG A 83 12.15 -9.63 6.61
CA ARG A 83 11.28 -10.25 5.59
C ARG A 83 11.20 -9.49 4.28
N ASP A 84 11.95 -8.39 4.12
CA ASP A 84 11.90 -7.50 2.95
C ASP A 84 10.46 -7.02 2.65
N ARG A 85 9.67 -6.73 3.69
CA ARG A 85 8.27 -6.34 3.58
C ARG A 85 7.97 -5.03 4.30
N LEU A 86 7.11 -4.23 3.69
CA LEU A 86 6.49 -3.06 4.29
C LEU A 86 5.00 -3.29 4.40
N TYR A 87 4.44 -3.08 5.59
CA TYR A 87 3.03 -3.30 5.89
C TYR A 87 2.35 -1.96 6.16
N MET A 88 1.21 -1.72 5.53
CA MET A 88 0.38 -0.54 5.74
C MET A 88 -1.01 -0.97 6.21
N LEU A 89 -1.39 -0.53 7.40
CA LEU A 89 -2.71 -0.78 7.98
C LEU A 89 -3.67 0.35 7.55
N LEU A 90 -4.69 -0.01 6.78
CA LEU A 90 -5.60 0.91 6.10
C LEU A 90 -7.05 0.64 6.51
N ASP A 91 -7.94 1.61 6.28
CA ASP A 91 -9.38 1.36 6.33
C ASP A 91 -9.77 0.21 5.39
N LEU A 92 -10.65 -0.67 5.87
CA LEU A 92 -11.29 -1.66 5.03
C LEU A 92 -12.43 -0.99 4.25
N MET A 93 -12.44 -1.16 2.92
CA MET A 93 -13.51 -0.69 2.04
C MET A 93 -14.29 -1.90 1.49
N PRO A 94 -15.41 -2.31 2.13
CA PRO A 94 -16.10 -3.56 1.77
C PRO A 94 -16.68 -3.55 0.35
N GLY A 95 -17.03 -2.38 -0.17
CA GLY A 95 -17.55 -2.21 -1.54
C GLY A 95 -16.50 -2.41 -2.64
N GLY A 96 -15.21 -2.56 -2.28
CA GLY A 96 -14.14 -2.77 -3.25
C GLY A 96 -13.94 -1.59 -4.20
N GLN A 97 -13.45 -1.89 -5.41
CA GLN A 97 -13.17 -0.89 -6.44
C GLN A 97 -14.41 -0.62 -7.29
N LEU A 98 -14.73 0.66 -7.52
CA LEU A 98 -15.94 1.07 -8.27
C LEU A 98 -15.85 0.83 -9.79
N ALA A 99 -14.65 0.84 -10.37
CA ALA A 99 -14.43 0.62 -11.80
C ALA A 99 -13.24 -0.32 -12.00
N PRO A 100 -13.27 -1.26 -12.97
CA PRO A 100 -12.13 -2.15 -13.21
C PRO A 100 -10.85 -1.38 -13.53
N SER A 101 -9.70 -1.92 -13.12
CA SER A 101 -8.39 -1.36 -13.46
C SER A 101 -8.24 -1.31 -14.99
N GLN A 102 -8.17 -0.09 -15.55
CA GLN A 102 -7.91 0.10 -16.97
C GLN A 102 -6.62 -0.61 -17.34
N GLN A 103 -6.72 -1.61 -18.22
CA GLN A 103 -5.54 -2.15 -18.89
C GLN A 103 -4.98 -1.01 -19.74
N ARG A 104 -3.79 -0.50 -19.38
CA ARG A 104 -3.01 0.31 -20.31
C ARG A 104 -2.83 -0.55 -21.56
N ILE A 105 -3.45 -0.15 -22.67
CA ILE A 105 -3.12 -0.65 -23.99
C ILE A 105 -1.66 -0.24 -24.20
N THR A 106 -0.75 -1.22 -24.05
CA THR A 106 0.66 -1.10 -24.41
C THR A 106 0.83 -1.32 -25.90
#